data_AF-A0A0B7NBJ2-F1
#
_entry.id   AF-A0A0B7NBJ2-F1
#
_cell.length_a   1.000
_cell.length_b   1.000
_cell.length_c   1.000
_cell.angle_alpha   90.00
_cell.angle_beta   90.00
_cell.angle_gamma   90.00
#
_symmetry.space_group_name_H-M   'P 1'
#
loop_
_entity.id
_entity.type
_entity.pdbx_description
1 polymer ?
#
loop_
_entity_poly.entity_id
_entity_poly.type
_entity_poly.pdbx_seq_one_letter_code
_entity_poly.pdbx_strand_id
1 'polypeptide(L)'
;MNASNSLLKYHKTAALSLSGKPHAEWQDRLLSQGITAWHDRTVLSPLTYLGYPICSSIAQRNVAFQKLYTMIQTAISIHSQRIVSIRGRSQLLSLRGLGTAFLNYRIFPRIFFALLSQPRANGGLGLLDPLKQQQALQWRWACPLLLDTMQSSLLSRYTVPSFPYLAYPLKWLYFSSSLPHPLCYFLFPSARSSYWFPHIPPVAQDYLNPFVLLLSCLSAFAPDIFDPGSIDEAINLSPPIHEICLPKLPTNHPDSSSFIPPDQLLGRPPGSKHLVVNDVFHYDAELQAFRVRLFLAPSARHLIVIKRLANMIISQKLRLQPFLRPFCFPCAVPLLDSSSPSTLRPLCRRLLISSPRRPHYSHSFSVPRGS
;
A
#
# COMPACT_ATOMS: atom_id res chain seq x y z
N MET A 1 21.68 15.23 49.20
CA MET A 1 20.42 14.50 48.93
C MET A 1 20.78 13.11 48.42
N ASN A 2 20.76 12.09 49.29
CA ASN A 2 21.03 10.70 48.88
C ASN A 2 19.77 10.13 48.22
N ALA A 3 19.82 9.85 46.93
CA ALA A 3 18.72 9.19 46.22
C ALA A 3 18.63 7.72 46.66
N SER A 4 17.64 7.39 47.48
CA SER A 4 17.36 6.05 48.01
C SER A 4 16.64 5.15 46.99
N ASN A 5 17.25 4.93 45.81
CA ASN A 5 16.64 4.11 44.74
C ASN A 5 17.17 2.66 44.66
N SER A 6 18.00 2.20 45.60
CA SER A 6 18.71 0.91 45.49
C SER A 6 18.39 -0.13 46.57
N LEU A 7 17.36 0.05 47.40
CA LEU A 7 16.93 -0.99 48.34
C LEU A 7 16.02 -2.00 47.62
N LEU A 8 16.45 -3.26 47.56
CA LEU A 8 15.69 -4.38 47.01
C LEU A 8 14.37 -4.51 47.78
N LYS A 9 13.24 -4.38 47.08
CA LYS A 9 11.91 -4.54 47.67
C LYS A 9 11.55 -6.03 47.64
N TYR A 10 11.95 -6.78 48.67
CA TYR A 10 11.75 -8.23 48.78
C TYR A 10 10.32 -8.70 48.44
N HIS A 11 9.29 -8.00 48.94
CA HIS A 11 7.89 -8.32 48.64
C HIS A 11 7.45 -8.08 47.17
N LYS A 12 8.27 -7.38 46.37
CA LYS A 12 8.05 -7.18 44.91
C LYS A 12 9.02 -8.02 44.07
N THR A 13 9.92 -8.75 44.70
CA THR A 13 10.91 -9.58 44.03
C THR A 13 10.29 -10.95 43.75
N ALA A 14 10.51 -11.44 42.54
CA ALA A 14 10.23 -12.83 42.18
C ALA A 14 11.54 -13.54 41.89
N ALA A 15 11.66 -14.78 42.35
CA ALA A 15 12.79 -15.64 42.12
C ALA A 15 12.46 -16.72 41.07
N LEU A 16 13.49 -17.14 40.33
CA LEU A 16 13.39 -18.04 39.20
C LEU A 16 14.51 -19.09 39.31
N SER A 17 14.16 -20.36 39.12
CA SER A 17 15.15 -21.42 38.90
C SER A 17 15.62 -21.42 37.45
N LEU A 18 16.89 -21.05 37.22
CA LEU A 18 17.50 -21.04 35.87
C LEU A 18 17.60 -22.45 35.27
N SER A 19 17.75 -23.48 36.10
CA SER A 19 17.72 -24.88 35.65
C SER A 19 16.30 -25.42 35.49
N GLY A 20 15.29 -24.63 35.87
CA GLY A 20 13.88 -25.03 35.89
C GLY A 20 13.53 -26.07 36.97
N LYS A 21 14.50 -26.63 37.72
CA LYS A 21 14.24 -27.59 38.78
C LYS A 21 13.75 -26.90 40.06
N PRO A 22 12.85 -27.54 40.84
CA PRO A 22 12.52 -27.06 42.18
C PRO A 22 13.75 -27.22 43.10
N HIS A 23 13.99 -26.23 43.95
CA HIS A 23 15.10 -26.22 44.91
C HIS A 23 14.57 -25.84 46.29
N ALA A 24 14.22 -26.82 47.12
CA ALA A 24 13.56 -26.61 48.41
C ALA A 24 14.38 -25.73 49.36
N GLU A 25 15.68 -25.99 49.49
CA GLU A 25 16.58 -25.20 50.35
C GLU A 25 16.62 -23.70 49.97
N TRP A 26 16.54 -23.41 48.67
CA TRP A 26 16.51 -22.03 48.17
C TRP A 26 15.15 -21.38 48.37
N GLN A 27 14.07 -22.13 48.23
CA GLN A 27 12.71 -21.65 48.52
C GLN A 27 12.60 -21.26 50.00
N ASP A 28 13.06 -22.10 50.92
CA ASP A 28 13.01 -21.83 52.37
C ASP A 28 13.83 -20.59 52.75
N ARG A 29 15.04 -20.47 52.18
CA ARG A 29 15.89 -19.27 52.37
C ARG A 29 15.21 -18.01 51.86
N LEU A 30 14.61 -18.04 50.68
CA LEU A 30 13.94 -16.89 50.07
C LEU A 30 12.66 -16.51 50.84
N LEU A 31 11.92 -17.51 51.33
CA LEU A 31 10.76 -17.31 52.19
C LEU A 31 11.15 -16.62 53.51
N SER A 32 12.29 -17.01 54.12
CA SER A 32 12.81 -16.35 55.32
C SER A 32 13.15 -14.86 55.11
N GLN A 33 13.43 -14.47 53.85
CA GLN A 33 13.73 -13.09 53.44
C GLN A 33 12.48 -12.35 52.92
N GLY A 34 11.29 -12.93 53.04
CA GLY A 34 10.04 -12.33 52.59
C GLY A 34 9.81 -12.36 51.07
N ILE A 35 10.56 -13.18 50.33
CA ILE A 35 10.34 -13.42 48.89
C ILE A 35 9.45 -14.66 48.74
N THR A 36 8.17 -14.45 48.48
CA THR A 36 7.16 -15.53 48.37
C THR A 36 6.92 -15.98 46.93
N ALA A 37 7.30 -15.16 45.94
CA ALA A 37 7.11 -15.46 44.53
C ALA A 37 8.29 -16.27 43.98
N TRP A 38 8.14 -17.60 43.93
CA TRP A 38 9.11 -18.51 43.32
C TRP A 38 8.55 -19.15 42.04
N HIS A 39 9.37 -19.19 40.98
CA HIS A 39 9.03 -19.82 39.70
C HIS A 39 10.04 -20.91 39.31
N ASP A 40 9.53 -22.11 39.07
CA ASP A 40 10.24 -23.24 38.47
C ASP A 40 9.35 -23.97 37.45
N ARG A 41 9.75 -25.14 36.95
CA ARG A 41 8.98 -25.89 35.95
C ARG A 41 7.62 -26.41 36.44
N THR A 42 7.42 -26.53 37.76
CA THR A 42 6.20 -27.09 38.38
C THR A 42 5.08 -26.07 38.45
N VAL A 43 5.43 -24.78 38.49
CA VAL A 43 4.48 -23.67 38.46
C VAL A 43 3.85 -23.58 37.07
N LEU A 44 2.51 -23.53 37.00
CA LEU A 44 1.80 -23.47 35.70
C LEU A 44 1.91 -22.12 35.00
N SER A 45 2.09 -21.02 35.76
CA SER A 45 2.22 -19.67 35.22
C SER A 45 3.68 -19.30 34.93
N PRO A 46 3.98 -18.74 33.73
CA PRO A 46 5.31 -18.22 33.43
C PRO A 46 5.60 -16.94 34.23
N LEU A 47 6.86 -16.73 34.59
CA LEU A 47 7.33 -15.45 35.13
C LEU A 47 7.33 -14.41 34.01
N THR A 48 6.90 -13.17 34.29
CA THR A 48 6.93 -12.09 33.29
C THR A 48 8.08 -11.12 33.59
N TYR A 49 9.01 -10.98 32.65
CA TYR A 49 10.12 -10.04 32.74
C TYR A 49 10.04 -9.04 31.59
N LEU A 50 9.88 -7.75 31.91
CA LEU A 50 9.73 -6.67 30.92
C LEU A 50 8.65 -6.93 29.85
N GLY A 51 7.56 -7.62 30.23
CA GLY A 51 6.49 -8.00 29.31
C GLY A 51 6.73 -9.30 28.53
N TYR A 52 7.87 -9.95 28.70
CA TYR A 52 8.20 -11.23 28.07
C TYR A 52 8.05 -12.40 29.06
N PRO A 53 7.35 -13.49 28.67
CA PRO A 53 7.20 -14.66 29.51
C PRO A 53 8.49 -15.50 29.52
N ILE A 54 9.09 -15.68 30.69
CA ILE A 54 10.18 -16.62 30.92
C ILE A 54 9.56 -17.96 31.29
N CYS A 55 9.84 -18.99 30.48
CA CYS A 55 9.26 -20.32 30.61
C CYS A 55 10.36 -21.35 30.89
N SER A 56 10.17 -22.15 31.93
CA SER A 56 11.01 -23.29 32.30
C SER A 56 10.33 -24.64 32.02
N SER A 57 9.07 -24.64 31.54
CA SER A 57 8.32 -25.83 31.15
C SER A 57 7.41 -25.61 29.93
N ILE A 58 7.00 -26.71 29.29
CA ILE A 58 6.03 -26.69 28.18
C ILE A 58 4.67 -26.18 28.64
N ALA A 59 4.24 -26.52 29.86
CA ALA A 59 2.98 -26.04 30.42
C ALA A 59 2.94 -24.51 30.54
N GLN A 60 4.01 -23.91 31.07
CA GLN A 60 4.17 -22.46 31.16
C GLN A 60 4.16 -21.78 29.79
N ARG A 61 4.88 -22.38 28.83
CA ARG A 61 4.90 -21.91 27.44
C ARG A 61 3.49 -21.91 26.85
N ASN A 62 2.73 -22.99 27.03
CA ASN A 62 1.36 -23.08 26.52
C ASN A 62 0.45 -22.03 27.17
N VAL A 63 0.57 -21.79 28.48
CA VAL A 63 -0.16 -20.70 29.17
C VAL A 63 0.23 -19.32 28.62
N ALA A 64 1.51 -19.08 28.36
CA ALA A 64 1.98 -17.83 27.76
C ALA A 64 1.37 -17.59 26.36
N PHE A 65 1.41 -18.61 25.50
CA PHE A 65 0.82 -18.52 24.15
C PHE A 65 -0.69 -18.38 24.19
N GLN A 66 -1.38 -19.06 25.13
CA GLN A 66 -2.82 -18.88 25.30
C GLN A 66 -3.15 -17.43 25.73
N LYS A 67 -2.37 -16.84 26.65
CA LYS A 67 -2.52 -15.43 26.99
C LYS A 67 -2.27 -14.50 25.80
N LEU A 68 -1.27 -14.78 24.98
CA LEU A 68 -1.00 -13.99 23.77
C LEU A 68 -2.16 -14.12 22.77
N TYR A 69 -2.66 -15.34 22.56
CA TYR A 69 -3.79 -15.62 21.68
C TYR A 69 -5.05 -14.89 22.14
N THR A 70 -5.38 -14.96 23.43
CA THR A 70 -6.54 -14.24 23.99
C THR A 70 -6.35 -12.72 23.94
N MET A 71 -5.14 -12.20 24.16
CA MET A 71 -4.84 -10.78 23.97
C MET A 71 -5.08 -10.35 22.53
N ILE A 72 -4.61 -11.12 21.55
CA ILE A 72 -4.82 -10.85 20.13
C ILE A 72 -6.32 -10.92 19.79
N GLN A 73 -7.03 -11.95 20.22
CA GLN A 73 -8.48 -12.07 20.01
C GLN A 73 -9.26 -10.92 20.64
N THR A 74 -8.89 -10.52 21.87
CA THR A 74 -9.53 -9.40 22.57
C THR A 74 -9.24 -8.10 21.84
N ALA A 75 -8.00 -7.89 21.39
CA ALA A 75 -7.65 -6.74 20.58
C ALA A 75 -8.44 -6.72 19.27
N ILE A 76 -8.54 -7.84 18.54
CA ILE A 76 -9.34 -7.97 17.33
C ILE A 76 -10.81 -7.66 17.61
N SER A 77 -11.40 -8.23 18.67
CA SER A 77 -12.79 -8.00 19.07
C SER A 77 -13.06 -6.54 19.41
N ILE A 78 -12.18 -5.91 20.20
CA ILE A 78 -12.26 -4.48 20.52
C ILE A 78 -12.15 -3.65 19.23
N HIS A 79 -11.24 -4.01 18.32
CA HIS A 79 -11.04 -3.27 17.07
C HIS A 79 -12.14 -3.52 16.03
N SER A 80 -12.81 -4.67 16.06
CA SER A 80 -13.95 -4.97 15.18
C SER A 80 -15.24 -4.31 15.65
N GLN A 81 -15.44 -4.20 16.97
CA GLN A 81 -16.56 -3.47 17.59
C GLN A 81 -16.39 -1.96 17.47
N ARG A 82 -15.15 -1.49 17.56
CA ARG A 82 -14.81 -0.11 17.27
C ARG A 82 -14.97 0.09 15.76
N ILE A 83 -15.87 0.98 15.35
CA ILE A 83 -15.90 1.60 14.02
C ILE A 83 -14.66 2.52 13.87
N VAL A 84 -13.48 1.97 14.12
CA VAL A 84 -12.17 2.63 14.14
C VAL A 84 -11.24 1.92 13.15
N SER A 85 -11.59 0.72 12.69
CA SER A 85 -11.07 0.22 11.42
C SER A 85 -11.51 1.19 10.33
N ILE A 86 -10.57 2.04 9.91
CA ILE A 86 -10.68 2.84 8.69
C ILE A 86 -11.79 3.90 8.81
N ARG A 87 -11.45 5.16 9.14
CA ARG A 87 -12.40 6.30 9.03
C ARG A 87 -13.14 6.18 7.70
N GLY A 88 -14.40 5.75 7.77
CA GLY A 88 -15.15 5.36 6.60
C GLY A 88 -15.34 6.58 5.70
N ARG A 89 -15.40 6.36 4.38
CA ARG A 89 -15.74 7.42 3.43
C ARG A 89 -17.00 8.18 3.87
N SER A 90 -17.97 7.47 4.47
CA SER A 90 -19.18 8.05 5.06
C SER A 90 -18.90 9.04 6.19
N GLN A 91 -18.05 8.69 7.17
CA GLN A 91 -17.70 9.59 8.28
C GLN A 91 -16.92 10.82 7.81
N LEU A 92 -16.02 10.67 6.84
CA LEU A 92 -15.30 11.79 6.25
C LEU A 92 -16.21 12.71 5.44
N LEU A 93 -17.22 12.14 4.76
CA LEU A 93 -18.28 12.91 4.12
C LEU A 93 -19.15 13.63 5.15
N SER A 94 -19.45 13.00 6.30
CA SER A 94 -20.15 13.66 7.40
C SER A 94 -19.34 14.82 7.99
N LEU A 95 -18.03 14.64 8.23
CA LEU A 95 -17.15 15.72 8.69
C LEU A 95 -17.07 16.86 7.67
N ARG A 96 -16.98 16.53 6.38
CA ARG A 96 -17.06 17.52 5.29
C ARG A 96 -18.39 18.28 5.35
N GLY A 97 -19.50 17.58 5.52
CA GLY A 97 -20.84 18.16 5.65
C GLY A 97 -20.96 19.11 6.84
N LEU A 98 -20.48 18.68 8.01
CA LEU A 98 -20.46 19.49 9.23
C LEU A 98 -19.60 20.75 9.07
N GLY A 99 -18.39 20.62 8.52
CA GLY A 99 -17.53 21.77 8.26
C GLY A 99 -18.17 22.76 7.27
N THR A 100 -18.83 22.25 6.24
CA THR A 100 -19.58 23.07 5.28
C THR A 100 -20.77 23.78 5.94
N ALA A 101 -21.52 23.07 6.78
CA ALA A 101 -22.70 23.62 7.47
C ALA A 101 -22.31 24.69 8.51
N PHE A 102 -21.22 24.46 9.25
CA PHE A 102 -20.66 25.43 10.19
C PHE A 102 -20.25 26.72 9.48
N LEU A 103 -19.51 26.60 8.37
CA LEU A 103 -19.05 27.78 7.62
C LEU A 103 -20.18 28.50 6.88
N ASN A 104 -21.23 27.80 6.49
CA ASN A 104 -22.42 28.40 5.89
C ASN A 104 -23.46 28.84 6.92
N TYR A 105 -23.15 28.83 8.22
CA TYR A 105 -24.09 29.25 9.24
C TYR A 105 -24.48 30.72 9.01
N ARG A 106 -25.78 30.95 8.79
CA ARG A 106 -26.38 32.27 8.48
C ARG A 106 -25.83 32.97 7.22
N ILE A 107 -25.27 32.22 6.27
CA ILE A 107 -24.86 32.75 4.97
C ILE A 107 -25.84 32.32 3.88
N PHE A 108 -26.34 33.28 3.10
CA PHE A 108 -27.17 33.06 1.91
C PHE A 108 -26.70 33.97 0.76
N PRO A 109 -26.52 33.45 -0.47
CA PRO A 109 -26.63 32.04 -0.85
C PRO A 109 -25.50 31.18 -0.25
N ARG A 110 -25.78 29.88 -0.05
CA ARG A 110 -24.78 28.95 0.48
C ARG A 110 -23.59 28.84 -0.46
N ILE A 111 -22.39 28.91 0.10
CA ILE A 111 -21.15 28.73 -0.63
C ILE A 111 -20.90 27.23 -0.79
N PHE A 112 -20.76 26.79 -2.04
CA PHE A 112 -20.46 25.40 -2.36
C PHE A 112 -19.11 24.97 -1.77
N PHE A 113 -19.04 23.73 -1.28
CA PHE A 113 -17.80 23.17 -0.73
C PHE A 113 -16.62 23.26 -1.70
N ALA A 114 -16.86 23.07 -3.01
CA ALA A 114 -15.82 23.19 -4.02
C ALA A 114 -15.14 24.57 -3.96
N LEU A 115 -15.92 25.64 -3.85
CA LEU A 115 -15.42 27.01 -3.71
C LEU A 115 -14.75 27.23 -2.34
N LEU A 116 -15.35 26.75 -1.24
CA LEU A 116 -14.73 26.83 0.09
C LEU A 116 -13.35 26.16 0.14
N SER A 117 -13.20 25.03 -0.56
CA SER A 117 -11.97 24.24 -0.60
C SER A 117 -10.88 24.81 -1.52
N GLN A 118 -11.20 25.80 -2.36
CA GLN A 118 -10.21 26.44 -3.22
C GLN A 118 -9.22 27.30 -2.41
N PRO A 119 -7.99 27.51 -2.90
CA PRO A 119 -7.05 28.43 -2.27
C PRO A 119 -7.62 29.84 -2.18
N ARG A 120 -7.17 30.60 -1.17
CA ARG A 120 -7.54 32.02 -1.00
C ARG A 120 -7.17 32.88 -2.22
N ALA A 121 -6.09 32.52 -2.91
CA ALA A 121 -5.69 33.18 -4.16
C ALA A 121 -6.75 33.09 -5.28
N ASN A 122 -7.59 32.06 -5.25
CA ASN A 122 -8.64 31.83 -6.25
C ASN A 122 -10.04 32.18 -5.71
N GLY A 123 -10.12 32.96 -4.62
CA GLY A 123 -11.40 33.36 -4.01
C GLY A 123 -12.05 32.33 -3.10
N GLY A 124 -11.36 31.22 -2.78
CA GLY A 124 -11.81 30.24 -1.80
C GLY A 124 -11.36 30.54 -0.36
N LEU A 125 -11.70 29.68 0.59
CA LEU A 125 -11.25 29.81 1.99
C LEU A 125 -10.04 28.92 2.34
N GLY A 126 -9.68 28.00 1.43
CA GLY A 126 -8.69 26.96 1.69
C GLY A 126 -9.21 25.90 2.66
N LEU A 127 -10.52 25.64 2.67
CA LEU A 127 -11.11 24.63 3.54
C LEU A 127 -10.53 23.24 3.21
N LEU A 128 -10.00 22.60 4.25
CA LEU A 128 -9.39 21.28 4.12
C LEU A 128 -10.46 20.24 3.77
N ASP A 129 -10.24 19.51 2.68
CA ASP A 129 -11.07 18.37 2.29
C ASP A 129 -10.62 17.12 3.06
N PRO A 130 -11.45 16.57 3.97
CA PRO A 130 -11.08 15.42 4.77
C PRO A 130 -10.70 14.19 3.94
N LEU A 131 -11.30 14.02 2.75
CA LEU A 131 -10.98 12.92 1.85
C LEU A 131 -9.60 13.09 1.20
N LYS A 132 -9.31 14.29 0.68
CA LYS A 132 -7.98 14.59 0.12
C LYS A 132 -6.90 14.52 1.19
N GLN A 133 -7.20 14.98 2.40
CA GLN A 133 -6.25 14.90 3.52
C GLN A 133 -5.97 13.44 3.92
N GLN A 134 -6.99 12.58 3.94
CA GLN A 134 -6.80 11.15 4.20
C GLN A 134 -5.89 10.53 3.13
N GLN A 135 -6.11 10.83 1.85
CA GLN A 135 -5.27 10.35 0.75
C GLN A 135 -3.83 10.87 0.86
N ALA A 136 -3.65 12.15 1.19
CA ALA A 136 -2.31 12.73 1.41
C ALA A 136 -1.56 12.07 2.57
N LEU A 137 -2.26 11.71 3.65
CA LEU A 137 -1.68 10.94 4.75
C LEU A 137 -1.32 9.53 4.29
N GLN A 138 -2.23 8.85 3.59
CA GLN A 138 -1.99 7.51 3.02
C GLN A 138 -0.77 7.48 2.10
N TRP A 139 -0.55 8.55 1.35
CA TRP A 139 0.59 8.72 0.45
C TRP A 139 1.94 8.60 1.17
N ARG A 140 2.04 9.02 2.43
CA ARG A 140 3.26 8.90 3.24
C ARG A 140 3.72 7.45 3.40
N TRP A 141 2.79 6.49 3.37
CA TRP A 141 3.11 5.04 3.43
C TRP A 141 3.12 4.39 2.04
N ALA A 142 2.30 4.85 1.09
CA ALA A 142 2.30 4.34 -0.28
C ALA A 142 3.57 4.68 -1.05
N CYS A 143 4.10 5.89 -0.88
CA CYS A 143 5.24 6.38 -1.65
C CYS A 143 6.54 5.60 -1.40
N PRO A 144 6.97 5.32 -0.15
CA PRO A 144 8.14 4.48 0.11
C PRO A 144 8.01 3.08 -0.50
N LEU A 145 6.80 2.51 -0.56
CA LEU A 145 6.58 1.21 -1.20
C LEU A 145 6.85 1.29 -2.70
N LEU A 146 6.31 2.30 -3.37
CA LEU A 146 6.59 2.53 -4.80
C LEU A 146 8.09 2.74 -5.05
N LEU A 147 8.77 3.49 -4.18
CA LEU A 147 10.20 3.76 -4.33
C LEU A 147 11.07 2.51 -4.08
N ASP A 148 10.75 1.68 -3.09
CA ASP A 148 11.43 0.38 -2.84
C ASP A 148 11.33 -0.53 -4.05
N THR A 149 10.14 -0.58 -4.62
CA THR A 149 9.86 -1.45 -5.76
C THR A 149 10.51 -0.99 -7.06
N MET A 150 10.67 0.31 -7.24
CA MET A 150 11.40 0.90 -8.36
C MET A 150 12.91 0.99 -8.09
N GLN A 151 13.39 0.45 -6.96
CA GLN A 151 14.78 0.53 -6.51
C GLN A 151 15.34 1.96 -6.53
N SER A 152 14.48 2.94 -6.23
CA SER A 152 14.82 4.35 -6.37
C SER A 152 15.75 4.82 -5.26
N SER A 153 16.80 5.55 -5.63
CA SER A 153 17.70 6.23 -4.68
C SER A 153 16.98 7.24 -3.76
N LEU A 154 15.79 7.70 -4.15
CA LEU A 154 14.96 8.60 -3.38
C LEU A 154 14.37 7.97 -2.11
N LEU A 155 14.33 6.64 -2.01
CA LEU A 155 13.86 5.94 -0.81
C LEU A 155 14.59 6.41 0.45
N SER A 156 15.89 6.70 0.33
CA SER A 156 16.73 7.22 1.43
C SER A 156 16.20 8.51 2.07
N ARG A 157 15.38 9.30 1.36
CA ARG A 157 14.78 10.54 1.86
C ARG A 157 13.53 10.31 2.71
N TYR A 158 12.99 9.09 2.71
CA TYR A 158 11.78 8.75 3.46
C TYR A 158 12.14 8.04 4.76
N THR A 159 12.03 8.75 5.89
CA THR A 159 12.14 8.15 7.22
C THR A 159 10.78 7.63 7.67
N VAL A 160 10.47 6.37 7.38
CA VAL A 160 9.28 5.69 7.88
C VAL A 160 9.71 4.46 8.68
N PRO A 161 9.84 4.56 10.02
CA PRO A 161 10.28 3.44 10.86
C PRO A 161 9.42 2.18 10.73
N SER A 162 8.14 2.36 10.40
CA SER A 162 7.19 1.27 10.17
C SER A 162 7.32 0.62 8.78
N PHE A 163 8.22 1.11 7.92
CA PHE A 163 8.32 0.64 6.53
C PHE A 163 8.64 -0.86 6.41
N PRO A 164 9.65 -1.43 7.10
CA PRO A 164 9.91 -2.87 7.01
C PRO A 164 8.73 -3.72 7.46
N TYR A 165 8.03 -3.29 8.52
CA TYR A 165 6.84 -3.94 9.05
C TYR A 165 5.63 -3.87 8.13
N LEU A 166 5.61 -2.91 7.21
CA LEU A 166 4.55 -2.75 6.22
C LEU A 166 4.91 -3.47 4.91
N ALA A 167 6.18 -3.39 4.48
CA ALA A 167 6.67 -4.00 3.27
C ALA A 167 6.70 -5.54 3.35
N TYR A 168 7.05 -6.11 4.51
CA TYR A 168 7.14 -7.56 4.66
C TYR A 168 5.77 -8.27 4.52
N PRO A 169 4.70 -7.88 5.24
CA PRO A 169 3.39 -8.48 5.05
C PRO A 169 2.81 -8.25 3.66
N LEU A 170 3.13 -7.13 3.00
CA LEU A 170 2.76 -6.90 1.61
C LEU A 170 3.41 -7.92 0.67
N LYS A 171 4.72 -8.11 0.78
CA LYS A 171 5.47 -9.08 -0.03
C LYS A 171 4.96 -10.49 0.21
N TRP A 172 4.55 -10.82 1.44
CA TRP A 172 4.00 -12.13 1.79
C TRP A 172 2.56 -12.33 1.31
N LEU A 173 1.64 -11.39 1.59
CA LEU A 173 0.23 -11.49 1.21
C LEU A 173 0.02 -11.48 -0.30
N TYR A 174 0.84 -10.69 -1.01
CA TYR A 174 0.80 -10.56 -2.47
C TYR A 174 1.92 -11.35 -3.14
N PHE A 175 2.42 -12.39 -2.50
CA PHE A 175 3.34 -13.33 -3.13
C PHE A 175 2.59 -14.18 -4.16
N SER A 176 3.16 -14.29 -5.35
CA SER A 176 2.67 -15.17 -6.41
C SER A 176 3.83 -15.64 -7.28
N SER A 177 3.75 -16.87 -7.78
CA SER A 177 4.72 -17.38 -8.76
C SER A 177 4.58 -16.73 -10.13
N SER A 178 3.38 -16.24 -10.47
CA SER A 178 3.09 -15.55 -11.73
C SER A 178 3.18 -14.03 -11.61
N LEU A 179 2.81 -13.48 -10.44
CA LEU A 179 2.84 -12.05 -10.14
C LEU A 179 3.78 -11.79 -8.95
N PRO A 180 5.11 -11.81 -9.15
CA PRO A 180 6.06 -11.78 -8.03
C PRO A 180 6.03 -10.46 -7.24
N HIS A 181 5.37 -9.43 -7.78
CA HIS A 181 5.50 -8.07 -7.31
C HIS A 181 4.18 -7.54 -6.71
N PRO A 182 4.18 -7.04 -5.45
CA PRO A 182 2.96 -6.61 -4.75
C PRO A 182 2.26 -5.43 -5.43
N LEU A 183 2.99 -4.58 -6.18
CA LEU A 183 2.36 -3.51 -6.96
C LEU A 183 1.42 -4.01 -8.04
N CYS A 184 1.56 -5.23 -8.56
CA CYS A 184 0.64 -5.75 -9.56
C CYS A 184 -0.79 -5.77 -9.01
N TYR A 185 -0.96 -6.10 -7.72
CA TYR A 185 -2.25 -6.06 -7.05
C TYR A 185 -2.83 -4.63 -6.93
N PHE A 186 -1.97 -3.67 -6.61
CA PHE A 186 -2.39 -2.29 -6.41
C PHE A 186 -2.74 -1.59 -7.73
N LEU A 187 -1.88 -1.76 -8.73
CA LEU A 187 -1.94 -1.08 -10.02
C LEU A 187 -2.99 -1.66 -10.96
N PHE A 188 -3.19 -2.98 -10.92
CA PHE A 188 -4.05 -3.67 -11.88
C PHE A 188 -5.28 -4.27 -11.17
N PRO A 189 -6.48 -3.69 -11.32
CA PRO A 189 -7.72 -4.24 -10.75
C PRO A 189 -7.94 -5.71 -11.11
N SER A 190 -7.58 -6.08 -12.33
CA SER A 190 -7.56 -7.43 -12.90
C SER A 190 -6.77 -8.45 -12.08
N ALA A 191 -5.71 -8.01 -11.40
CA ALA A 191 -4.85 -8.89 -10.60
C ALA A 191 -5.46 -9.20 -9.22
N ARG A 192 -6.50 -8.49 -8.78
CA ARG A 192 -7.06 -8.62 -7.42
C ARG A 192 -7.89 -9.87 -7.17
N SER A 193 -7.91 -10.79 -8.14
CA SER A 193 -8.52 -12.11 -7.97
C SER A 193 -7.72 -12.94 -6.96
N SER A 194 -8.43 -13.63 -6.06
CA SER A 194 -7.83 -14.59 -5.11
C SER A 194 -7.06 -15.71 -5.80
N TYR A 195 -7.34 -15.95 -7.08
CA TYR A 195 -6.59 -16.88 -7.91
C TYR A 195 -5.09 -16.55 -7.97
N TRP A 196 -4.75 -15.26 -8.08
CA TRP A 196 -3.35 -14.85 -8.27
C TRP A 196 -2.58 -14.79 -6.95
N PHE A 197 -3.27 -14.59 -5.84
CA PHE A 197 -2.69 -14.31 -4.54
C PHE A 197 -3.40 -15.14 -3.46
N PRO A 198 -2.86 -16.32 -3.12
CA PRO A 198 -3.57 -17.32 -2.31
C PRO A 198 -3.75 -16.91 -0.83
N HIS A 199 -3.00 -15.92 -0.36
CA HIS A 199 -3.00 -15.49 1.05
C HIS A 199 -3.95 -14.33 1.35
N ILE A 200 -4.69 -13.83 0.34
CA ILE A 200 -5.60 -12.69 0.52
C ILE A 200 -6.92 -13.16 1.15
N PRO A 201 -7.50 -12.39 2.08
CA PRO A 201 -8.88 -12.58 2.52
C PRO A 201 -9.87 -12.55 1.33
N PRO A 202 -10.93 -13.37 1.33
CA PRO A 202 -11.98 -13.30 0.31
C PRO A 202 -12.61 -11.91 0.22
N VAL A 203 -13.22 -11.57 -0.92
CA VAL A 203 -13.91 -10.27 -1.14
C VAL A 203 -14.96 -9.97 -0.06
N ALA A 204 -15.66 -10.99 0.42
CA ALA A 204 -16.61 -10.87 1.53
C ALA A 204 -15.97 -10.40 2.86
N GLN A 205 -14.65 -10.51 2.96
CA GLN A 205 -13.80 -10.12 4.08
C GLN A 205 -12.84 -8.99 3.72
N ASP A 206 -13.14 -8.19 2.69
CA ASP A 206 -12.29 -7.05 2.28
C ASP A 206 -12.02 -6.06 3.41
N TYR A 207 -12.92 -5.96 4.39
CA TYR A 207 -12.72 -5.14 5.60
C TYR A 207 -11.56 -5.62 6.49
N LEU A 208 -11.12 -6.88 6.34
CA LEU A 208 -9.95 -7.45 6.98
C LEU A 208 -8.66 -7.17 6.20
N ASN A 209 -8.73 -6.65 4.98
CA ASN A 209 -7.54 -6.30 4.20
C ASN A 209 -6.94 -5.00 4.76
N PRO A 210 -5.79 -5.06 5.46
CA PRO A 210 -5.20 -3.86 6.08
C PRO A 210 -4.71 -2.84 5.05
N PHE A 211 -4.65 -3.22 3.77
CA PHE A 211 -4.14 -2.41 2.67
C PHE A 211 -5.23 -1.81 1.77
N VAL A 212 -6.51 -2.00 2.10
CA VAL A 212 -7.64 -1.35 1.39
C VAL A 212 -7.46 0.17 1.32
N LEU A 213 -6.89 0.77 2.37
CA LEU A 213 -6.62 2.20 2.38
C LEU A 213 -5.52 2.61 1.41
N LEU A 214 -4.45 1.81 1.29
CA LEU A 214 -3.40 2.05 0.29
C LEU A 214 -3.97 1.91 -1.13
N LEU A 215 -4.86 0.94 -1.35
CA LEU A 215 -5.54 0.76 -2.62
C LEU A 215 -6.38 1.98 -3.00
N SER A 216 -7.12 2.54 -2.04
CA SER A 216 -7.94 3.74 -2.25
C SER A 216 -7.10 4.97 -2.56
N CYS A 217 -5.92 5.08 -1.94
CA CYS A 217 -4.94 6.13 -2.20
C CYS A 217 -4.44 6.04 -3.64
N LEU A 218 -3.89 4.88 -4.03
CA LEU A 218 -3.32 4.66 -5.36
C LEU A 218 -4.36 4.79 -6.48
N SER A 219 -5.58 4.29 -6.26
CA SER A 219 -6.67 4.43 -7.25
C SER A 219 -7.11 5.88 -7.47
N ALA A 220 -6.95 6.76 -6.47
CA ALA A 220 -7.28 8.17 -6.60
C ALA A 220 -6.28 8.96 -7.47
N PHE A 221 -5.11 8.38 -7.75
CA PHE A 221 -4.08 9.02 -8.58
C PHE A 221 -4.22 8.71 -10.09
N ALA A 222 -5.12 7.80 -10.50
CA ALA A 222 -5.46 7.50 -11.91
C ALA A 222 -4.24 7.10 -12.81
N PRO A 223 -4.45 6.59 -14.04
CA PRO A 223 -3.46 5.82 -14.81
C PRO A 223 -2.23 6.59 -15.30
N ASP A 224 -2.16 7.91 -15.13
CA ASP A 224 -1.07 8.72 -15.70
C ASP A 224 0.29 8.48 -15.00
N ILE A 225 0.31 7.68 -13.92
CA ILE A 225 1.55 7.21 -13.28
C ILE A 225 2.46 6.43 -14.26
N PHE A 226 1.90 5.78 -15.28
CA PHE A 226 2.64 5.00 -16.26
C PHE A 226 3.34 5.92 -17.27
N ASP A 227 4.48 6.48 -16.88
CA ASP A 227 5.46 6.93 -17.86
C ASP A 227 6.10 5.68 -18.49
N PRO A 228 5.96 5.45 -19.81
CA PRO A 228 6.59 4.32 -20.51
C PRO A 228 8.13 4.30 -20.34
N GLY A 229 8.77 5.33 -19.80
CA GLY A 229 10.21 5.28 -19.49
C GLY A 229 10.59 4.69 -18.12
N SER A 230 9.66 4.44 -17.19
CA SER A 230 10.01 4.39 -15.76
C SER A 230 9.77 3.07 -15.02
N ILE A 231 9.08 2.11 -15.62
CA ILE A 231 8.66 0.88 -14.92
C ILE A 231 9.46 -0.31 -15.45
N ASP A 232 10.03 -1.06 -14.50
CA ASP A 232 10.83 -2.27 -14.70
C ASP A 232 10.14 -3.27 -15.65
N GLU A 233 10.94 -3.95 -16.49
CA GLU A 233 10.49 -4.97 -17.46
C GLU A 233 9.63 -6.04 -16.76
N ALA A 234 10.02 -6.41 -15.55
CA ALA A 234 9.30 -7.37 -14.72
C ALA A 234 7.86 -6.94 -14.42
N ILE A 235 7.60 -5.65 -14.17
CA ILE A 235 6.26 -5.15 -13.84
C ILE A 235 5.39 -5.00 -15.09
N ASN A 236 5.99 -4.68 -16.24
CA ASN A 236 5.26 -4.55 -17.52
C ASN A 236 4.89 -5.89 -18.16
N LEU A 237 5.66 -6.96 -17.89
CA LEU A 237 5.37 -8.32 -18.37
C LEU A 237 4.50 -9.13 -17.40
N SER A 238 4.35 -8.68 -16.15
CA SER A 238 3.54 -9.35 -15.14
C SER A 238 2.01 -9.18 -15.27
N PRO A 239 1.40 -8.12 -15.84
CA PRO A 239 -0.03 -7.91 -15.68
C PRO A 239 -0.87 -9.03 -16.33
N PRO A 240 -2.11 -9.26 -15.86
CA PRO A 240 -3.07 -10.07 -16.59
C PRO A 240 -3.33 -9.51 -17.99
N ILE A 241 -3.49 -10.38 -19.00
CA ILE A 241 -3.61 -9.96 -20.40
C ILE A 241 -4.81 -9.04 -20.68
N HIS A 242 -5.87 -9.15 -19.89
CA HIS A 242 -7.07 -8.33 -20.05
C HIS A 242 -6.86 -6.87 -19.62
N GLU A 243 -5.92 -6.62 -18.70
CA GLU A 243 -5.60 -5.27 -18.23
C GLU A 243 -4.94 -4.42 -19.33
N ILE A 244 -4.18 -5.07 -20.22
CA ILE A 244 -3.47 -4.39 -21.30
C ILE A 244 -4.34 -4.17 -22.54
N CYS A 245 -5.54 -4.73 -22.57
CA CYS A 245 -6.48 -4.57 -23.66
C CYS A 245 -7.31 -3.30 -23.43
N LEU A 246 -7.55 -2.55 -24.50
CA LEU A 246 -8.44 -1.41 -24.46
C LEU A 246 -9.88 -1.91 -24.23
N PRO A 247 -10.57 -1.53 -23.14
CA PRO A 247 -11.89 -2.08 -22.82
C PRO A 247 -13.00 -1.50 -23.70
N LYS A 248 -12.86 -0.23 -24.11
CA LYS A 248 -13.84 0.52 -24.90
C LYS A 248 -13.13 1.54 -25.78
N LEU A 249 -13.69 1.80 -26.96
CA LEU A 249 -13.32 2.97 -27.75
C LEU A 249 -14.29 4.14 -27.51
N PRO A 250 -13.80 5.39 -27.62
CA PRO A 250 -14.67 6.55 -27.68
C PRO A 250 -15.66 6.43 -28.83
N THR A 251 -16.91 6.87 -28.62
CA THR A 251 -17.98 6.83 -29.64
C THR A 251 -17.62 7.58 -30.92
N ASN A 252 -16.70 8.55 -30.83
CA ASN A 252 -16.27 9.39 -31.94
C ASN A 252 -15.07 8.79 -32.70
N HIS A 253 -14.61 7.60 -32.33
CA HIS A 253 -13.48 6.95 -33.01
C HIS A 253 -13.93 6.24 -34.29
N PRO A 254 -13.17 6.33 -35.40
CA PRO A 254 -13.55 5.74 -36.70
C PRO A 254 -13.86 4.23 -36.63
N ASP A 255 -13.10 3.49 -35.81
CA ASP A 255 -13.30 2.05 -35.61
C ASP A 255 -14.34 1.69 -34.53
N SER A 256 -15.12 2.64 -33.99
CA SER A 256 -16.05 2.37 -32.88
C SER A 256 -17.15 1.36 -33.25
N SER A 257 -17.56 1.28 -34.53
CA SER A 257 -18.61 0.38 -35.01
C SER A 257 -18.13 -1.05 -35.23
N SER A 258 -16.83 -1.25 -35.48
CA SER A 258 -16.21 -2.56 -35.72
C SER A 258 -15.45 -3.09 -34.49
N PHE A 259 -15.37 -2.30 -33.42
CA PHE A 259 -14.68 -2.67 -32.20
C PHE A 259 -15.44 -3.75 -31.42
N ILE A 260 -14.73 -4.83 -31.11
CA ILE A 260 -15.24 -5.89 -30.26
C ILE A 260 -14.51 -5.82 -28.91
N PRO A 261 -15.23 -5.65 -27.79
CA PRO A 261 -14.61 -5.60 -26.47
C PRO A 261 -13.80 -6.86 -26.13
N PRO A 262 -12.68 -6.71 -25.38
CA PRO A 262 -11.87 -7.85 -24.96
C PRO A 262 -12.67 -8.92 -24.23
N ASP A 263 -13.67 -8.55 -23.44
CA ASP A 263 -14.53 -9.49 -22.71
C ASP A 263 -15.31 -10.43 -23.63
N GLN A 264 -15.75 -9.95 -24.79
CA GLN A 264 -16.46 -10.78 -25.77
C GLN A 264 -15.51 -11.70 -26.56
N LEU A 265 -14.28 -11.23 -26.76
CA LEU A 265 -13.22 -11.95 -27.48
C LEU A 265 -12.54 -13.02 -26.62
N LEU A 266 -12.28 -12.68 -25.36
CA LEU A 266 -11.55 -13.49 -24.39
C LEU A 266 -12.47 -14.28 -23.46
N GLY A 267 -13.74 -13.91 -23.32
CA GLY A 267 -14.68 -14.59 -22.40
C GLY A 267 -15.10 -16.01 -22.81
N ARG A 268 -14.74 -16.47 -24.01
CA ARG A 268 -15.14 -17.79 -24.54
C ARG A 268 -14.33 -18.97 -23.99
N PRO A 269 -12.98 -18.93 -23.93
CA PRO A 269 -12.19 -19.98 -23.28
C PRO A 269 -11.88 -19.64 -21.80
N PRO A 270 -12.01 -20.57 -20.84
CA PRO A 270 -11.66 -20.32 -19.43
C PRO A 270 -10.16 -20.01 -19.24
N GLY A 271 -9.30 -20.53 -20.11
CA GLY A 271 -7.85 -20.34 -20.05
C GLY A 271 -7.36 -18.91 -20.31
N SER A 272 -8.17 -18.04 -20.94
CA SER A 272 -7.78 -16.64 -21.21
C SER A 272 -7.69 -15.79 -19.93
N LYS A 273 -8.45 -16.15 -18.90
CA LYS A 273 -8.49 -15.44 -17.60
C LYS A 273 -7.19 -15.61 -16.80
N HIS A 274 -6.39 -16.62 -17.16
CA HIS A 274 -5.16 -16.99 -16.48
C HIS A 274 -3.91 -16.62 -17.27
N LEU A 275 -4.05 -15.86 -18.36
CA LEU A 275 -2.91 -15.40 -19.15
C LEU A 275 -2.35 -14.10 -18.59
N VAL A 276 -1.03 -14.05 -18.46
CA VAL A 276 -0.26 -12.84 -18.19
C VAL A 276 0.40 -12.33 -19.48
N VAL A 277 0.84 -11.07 -19.47
CA VAL A 277 1.53 -10.47 -20.63
C VAL A 277 2.75 -11.30 -21.04
N ASN A 278 3.53 -11.81 -20.10
CA ASN A 278 4.72 -12.64 -20.38
C ASN A 278 4.42 -13.95 -21.15
N ASP A 279 3.18 -14.45 -21.09
CA ASP A 279 2.78 -15.64 -21.86
C ASP A 279 2.69 -15.34 -23.36
N VAL A 280 2.39 -14.09 -23.71
CA VAL A 280 2.08 -13.65 -25.08
C VAL A 280 3.21 -12.79 -25.65
N PHE A 281 3.88 -12.00 -24.80
CA PHE A 281 4.94 -11.09 -25.17
C PHE A 281 6.27 -11.52 -24.55
N HIS A 282 7.36 -11.14 -25.20
CA HIS A 282 8.70 -11.15 -24.63
C HIS A 282 9.32 -9.77 -24.85
N TYR A 283 10.23 -9.41 -23.96
CA TYR A 283 11.02 -8.20 -24.11
C TYR A 283 12.22 -8.50 -25.01
N ASP A 284 12.40 -7.67 -26.03
CA ASP A 284 13.56 -7.68 -26.91
C ASP A 284 14.55 -6.60 -26.42
N ALA A 285 15.63 -7.03 -25.77
CA ALA A 285 16.61 -6.14 -25.17
C ALA A 285 17.36 -5.30 -26.20
N GLU A 286 17.52 -5.79 -27.43
CA GLU A 286 18.22 -5.06 -28.49
C GLU A 286 17.40 -3.89 -29.01
N LEU A 287 16.08 -4.07 -29.09
CA LEU A 287 15.15 -3.07 -29.62
C LEU A 287 14.40 -2.30 -28.54
N GLN A 288 14.62 -2.63 -27.28
CA GLN A 288 13.92 -2.06 -26.12
C GLN A 288 12.39 -2.08 -26.32
N ALA A 289 11.88 -3.20 -26.84
CA ALA A 289 10.51 -3.31 -27.34
C ALA A 289 9.86 -4.64 -26.94
N PHE A 290 8.54 -4.64 -26.73
CA PHE A 290 7.79 -5.88 -26.52
C PHE A 290 7.40 -6.50 -27.86
N ARG A 291 7.76 -7.77 -28.04
CA ARG A 291 7.41 -8.56 -29.23
C ARG A 291 6.48 -9.70 -28.88
N VAL A 292 5.50 -9.91 -29.74
CA VAL A 292 4.59 -11.07 -29.63
C VAL A 292 5.41 -12.36 -29.83
N ARG A 293 5.26 -13.32 -28.93
CA ARG A 293 5.90 -14.64 -29.02
C ARG A 293 5.26 -15.43 -30.15
N LEU A 294 5.95 -15.49 -31.29
CA LEU A 294 5.53 -16.29 -32.45
C LEU A 294 5.86 -17.79 -32.28
N PHE A 295 6.91 -18.09 -31.52
CA PHE A 295 7.36 -19.43 -31.18
C PHE A 295 7.13 -19.69 -29.69
N LEU A 296 6.23 -20.61 -29.38
CA LEU A 296 5.88 -20.99 -28.01
C LEU A 296 6.53 -22.33 -27.68
N ALA A 297 7.09 -22.45 -26.47
CA ALA A 297 7.57 -23.73 -25.97
C ALA A 297 6.40 -24.75 -25.92
N PRO A 298 6.63 -26.04 -26.19
CA PRO A 298 5.59 -27.08 -26.14
C PRO A 298 4.88 -27.18 -24.79
N SER A 299 5.50 -26.69 -23.72
CA SER A 299 5.00 -26.67 -22.35
C SER A 299 4.17 -25.43 -21.99
N ALA A 300 3.95 -24.49 -22.92
CA ALA A 300 3.21 -23.27 -22.63
C ALA A 300 1.73 -23.57 -22.34
N ARG A 301 1.25 -23.08 -21.19
CA ARG A 301 -0.15 -23.22 -20.78
C ARG A 301 -1.06 -22.55 -21.82
N HIS A 302 -2.16 -23.19 -22.21
CA HIS A 302 -3.16 -22.63 -23.12
C HIS A 302 -2.63 -22.18 -24.52
N LEU A 303 -1.71 -22.94 -25.13
CA LEU A 303 -1.07 -22.64 -26.43
C LEU A 303 -2.04 -22.18 -27.55
N ILE A 304 -3.21 -22.80 -27.66
CA ILE A 304 -4.23 -22.44 -28.67
C ILE A 304 -4.79 -21.03 -28.42
N VAL A 305 -5.04 -20.69 -27.15
CA VAL A 305 -5.55 -19.38 -26.75
C VAL A 305 -4.48 -18.32 -26.99
N ILE A 306 -3.22 -18.60 -26.64
CA ILE A 306 -2.09 -17.68 -26.85
C ILE A 306 -1.89 -17.40 -28.35
N LYS A 307 -1.86 -18.43 -29.21
CA LYS A 307 -1.71 -18.26 -30.67
C LYS A 307 -2.85 -17.43 -31.26
N ARG A 308 -4.09 -17.69 -30.85
CA ARG A 308 -5.25 -16.90 -31.29
C ARG A 308 -5.12 -15.44 -30.85
N LEU A 309 -4.71 -15.20 -29.62
CA LEU A 309 -4.56 -13.87 -29.04
C LEU A 309 -3.43 -13.09 -29.74
N ALA A 310 -2.27 -13.73 -29.96
CA ALA A 310 -1.17 -13.21 -30.75
C ALA A 310 -1.63 -12.76 -32.14
N ASN A 311 -2.35 -13.62 -32.87
CA ASN A 311 -2.89 -13.29 -34.19
C ASN A 311 -3.88 -12.12 -34.15
N MET A 312 -4.68 -12.01 -33.09
CA MET A 312 -5.64 -10.91 -32.92
C MET A 312 -4.98 -9.57 -32.62
N ILE A 313 -3.86 -9.58 -31.89
CA ILE A 313 -3.04 -8.39 -31.64
C ILE A 313 -2.33 -7.96 -32.92
N ILE A 314 -1.70 -8.91 -33.63
CA ILE A 314 -1.00 -8.64 -34.90
C ILE A 314 -1.98 -8.09 -35.95
N SER A 315 -3.18 -8.67 -36.04
CA SER A 315 -4.23 -8.21 -36.96
C SER A 315 -5.00 -6.97 -36.47
N GLN A 316 -4.58 -6.34 -35.37
CA GLN A 316 -5.19 -5.12 -34.79
C GLN A 316 -6.69 -5.26 -34.42
N LYS A 317 -7.20 -6.51 -34.32
CA LYS A 317 -8.55 -6.83 -33.85
C LYS A 317 -8.67 -6.65 -32.33
N LEU A 318 -7.57 -6.89 -31.60
CA LEU A 318 -7.45 -6.61 -30.17
C LEU A 318 -6.54 -5.40 -29.98
N ARG A 319 -7.12 -4.27 -29.56
CA ARG A 319 -6.39 -3.01 -29.36
C ARG A 319 -5.75 -2.98 -27.98
N LEU A 320 -4.49 -2.57 -27.91
CA LEU A 320 -3.74 -2.42 -26.65
C LEU A 320 -3.95 -1.03 -26.04
N GLN A 321 -3.79 -0.95 -24.72
CA GLN A 321 -3.81 0.31 -23.99
C GLN A 321 -2.67 1.24 -24.44
N PRO A 322 -2.86 2.58 -24.39
CA PRO A 322 -1.88 3.55 -24.87
C PRO A 322 -0.51 3.46 -24.19
N PHE A 323 -0.44 3.02 -22.93
CA PHE A 323 0.84 2.92 -22.21
C PHE A 323 1.75 1.80 -22.73
N LEU A 324 1.20 0.74 -23.31
CA LEU A 324 1.96 -0.41 -23.85
C LEU A 324 2.29 -0.27 -25.33
N ARG A 325 1.50 0.54 -26.05
CA ARG A 325 1.64 0.72 -27.50
C ARG A 325 3.03 1.21 -27.95
N PRO A 326 3.70 2.16 -27.26
CA PRO A 326 5.04 2.63 -27.65
C PRO A 326 6.09 1.51 -27.63
N PHE A 327 5.99 0.60 -26.67
CA PHE A 327 6.91 -0.53 -26.55
C PHE A 327 6.63 -1.63 -27.57
N CYS A 328 5.37 -1.83 -27.97
CA CYS A 328 5.01 -2.86 -28.95
C CYS A 328 5.24 -2.41 -30.40
N PHE A 329 5.17 -1.10 -30.67
CA PHE A 329 5.21 -0.53 -32.02
C PHE A 329 6.06 0.76 -32.08
N PRO A 330 7.39 0.66 -31.96
CA PRO A 330 8.28 1.83 -31.86
C PRO A 330 8.27 2.76 -33.08
N CYS A 331 7.79 2.32 -34.26
CA CYS A 331 7.79 3.12 -35.51
C CYS A 331 6.50 3.93 -35.80
N ALA A 332 5.52 3.98 -34.89
CA ALA A 332 4.31 4.77 -35.10
C ALA A 332 3.96 5.59 -33.85
N VAL A 333 4.70 6.68 -33.64
CA VAL A 333 4.31 7.74 -32.73
C VAL A 333 3.59 8.81 -33.57
N PRO A 334 2.25 8.88 -33.61
CA PRO A 334 1.64 10.19 -33.80
C PRO A 334 2.09 11.02 -32.59
N LEU A 335 2.67 12.18 -32.88
CA LEU A 335 3.01 13.20 -31.90
C LEU A 335 1.79 13.38 -30.98
N LEU A 336 1.86 12.85 -29.75
CA LEU A 336 0.78 13.02 -28.79
C LEU A 336 0.68 14.52 -28.53
N ASP A 337 -0.50 15.08 -28.78
CA ASP A 337 -0.82 16.48 -28.56
C ASP A 337 -0.31 16.94 -27.20
N SER A 338 0.34 18.10 -27.18
CA SER A 338 0.93 18.76 -26.00
C SER A 338 -0.09 19.21 -24.94
N SER A 339 -1.36 18.82 -25.07
CA SER A 339 -2.49 19.22 -24.21
C SER A 339 -2.95 18.11 -23.24
N SER A 340 -2.02 17.61 -22.40
CA SER A 340 -2.19 16.93 -21.09
C SER A 340 -2.24 15.37 -21.03
N PRO A 341 -1.89 14.72 -19.87
CA PRO A 341 -0.81 15.01 -18.91
C PRO A 341 -0.06 13.80 -18.24
N SER A 342 1.08 14.16 -17.60
CA SER A 342 1.61 13.76 -16.28
C SER A 342 2.23 12.38 -15.97
N THR A 343 3.53 12.27 -16.24
CA THR A 343 4.52 11.39 -15.57
C THR A 343 4.50 11.43 -14.02
N LEU A 344 5.21 10.53 -13.31
CA LEU A 344 5.49 10.68 -11.86
C LEU A 344 6.29 11.97 -11.54
N ARG A 345 6.84 12.64 -12.56
CA ARG A 345 7.66 13.84 -12.47
C ARG A 345 6.93 15.05 -11.85
N PRO A 346 5.69 15.41 -12.24
CA PRO A 346 4.88 16.40 -11.52
C PRO A 346 4.56 16.00 -10.06
N LEU A 347 4.40 14.71 -9.75
CA LEU A 347 4.17 14.24 -8.38
C LEU A 347 5.43 14.40 -7.51
N CYS A 348 6.59 13.98 -8.02
CA CYS A 348 7.91 14.22 -7.42
C CYS A 348 8.23 15.72 -7.33
N ARG A 349 7.92 16.53 -8.35
CA ARG A 349 8.08 18.00 -8.31
C ARG A 349 7.20 18.65 -7.26
N ARG A 350 5.94 18.22 -7.07
CA ARG A 350 5.06 18.78 -6.01
C ARG A 350 5.56 18.42 -4.61
N LEU A 351 6.11 17.23 -4.41
CA LEU A 351 6.73 16.81 -3.14
C LEU A 351 8.03 17.57 -2.82
N LEU A 352 8.72 18.09 -3.83
CA LEU A 352 9.92 18.93 -3.69
C LEU A 352 9.62 20.41 -3.37
N ILE A 353 8.36 20.87 -3.46
CA ILE A 353 8.01 22.31 -3.35
C ILE A 353 7.46 22.73 -1.97
N SER A 354 7.34 21.83 -0.99
CA SER A 354 7.09 22.22 0.42
C SER A 354 8.38 22.07 1.24
N SER A 355 9.05 23.07 1.83
CA SER A 355 8.83 24.49 2.22
C SER A 355 10.20 25.02 2.78
N PRO A 356 10.52 26.31 3.11
CA PRO A 356 9.65 27.44 3.43
C PRO A 356 10.00 28.82 2.80
N ARG A 357 9.03 29.74 2.95
CA ARG A 357 9.17 31.19 2.77
C ARG A 357 10.40 31.72 3.54
N ARG A 358 11.25 32.51 2.88
CA ARG A 358 12.03 33.55 3.56
C ARG A 358 11.17 34.81 3.68
N PRO A 359 10.97 35.40 4.86
CA PRO A 359 10.53 36.77 4.97
C PRO A 359 11.72 37.69 4.65
N HIS A 360 11.65 38.44 3.55
CA HIS A 360 12.50 39.62 3.42
C HIS A 360 11.92 40.72 4.32
N TYR A 361 12.37 40.77 5.57
CA TYR A 361 12.46 42.02 6.31
C TYR A 361 13.85 42.59 6.06
N SER A 362 13.97 43.57 5.17
CA SER A 362 15.09 44.49 5.15
C SER A 362 14.59 45.84 5.65
N HIS A 363 14.57 46.01 6.97
CA HIS A 363 14.60 47.33 7.58
C HIS A 363 16.03 47.86 7.44
N SER A 364 16.27 48.71 6.45
CA SER A 364 17.41 49.62 6.43
C SER A 364 17.06 50.84 7.28
N PHE A 365 17.50 50.85 8.54
CA PHE A 365 17.61 52.09 9.30
C PHE A 365 18.84 52.84 8.78
N SER A 366 18.60 53.96 8.11
CA SER A 366 19.62 55.00 7.88
C SER A 366 19.74 55.84 9.15
N VAL A 367 20.91 55.80 9.79
CA VAL A 367 21.33 56.79 10.78
C VAL A 367 22.27 57.77 10.07
N PRO A 368 22.06 59.09 10.19
CA PRO A 368 22.93 60.08 9.58
C PRO A 368 24.22 60.21 10.40
N ARG A 369 25.38 60.19 9.73
CA ARG A 369 26.61 60.75 10.30
C ARG A 369 26.84 62.10 9.63
N GLY A 370 26.79 63.15 10.46
CA GLY A 370 27.34 64.43 10.11
C GLY A 370 28.86 64.36 10.05
N SER A 371 29.39 65.06 9.07
CA SER A 371 30.62 65.85 9.09
C SER A 371 30.55 66.79 7.89
#